data_AF-A0A6B0YZH5-F1
#
_entry.id   AF-A0A6B0YZH5-F1
#
_cell.length_a   1.000
_cell.length_b   1.000
_cell.length_c   1.000
_cell.angle_alpha   90.00
_cell.angle_beta   90.00
_cell.angle_gamma   90.00
#
_symmetry.space_group_name_H-M   'P 1'
#
loop_
_entity.id
_entity.type
_entity.pdbx_description
1 polymer ?
#
loop_
_entity_poly.entity_id
_entity_poly.type
_entity_poly.pdbx_seq_one_letter_code
_entity_poly.pdbx_strand_id
1 'polypeptide(L)'
;MQIGLTRQERRRLRIGLLFALPWIFGFASFTIFPVAYSFYYSLNVFTTFGQPLHWVGLSNYVKLVNDDLFWVSLYNTLYMVVFGVSFHIVLAIVLGLLLNQNLRGVSVYRTVYYIPTIVPIVATSVLWMWVFNPEFGLINSALSVIDVHGPGWLTDPVLSKPSLILMGVWTIGGTLVIFLAGLQDIPQHLFDAAMIDGAGALQRIRNVTLPMLSPVIFFNVIMGVISGFQIFAQAFIMTRGGPLDTTLFYAYYLYQNAFEFFQMPYASAMAWILFLVVMGTTLIIFRSSARLVYYEGEER
;
A
#
# COMPACT_ATOMS: atom_id res chain seq x y z
N MET A 1 19.01 37.59 14.00
CA MET A 1 17.70 37.62 14.70
C MET A 1 17.56 36.37 15.55
N GLN A 2 17.99 36.40 16.81
CA GLN A 2 17.69 35.34 17.78
C GLN A 2 16.41 35.74 18.50
N ILE A 3 15.26 35.23 18.04
CA ILE A 3 13.99 35.42 18.73
C ILE A 3 14.06 34.54 19.99
N GLY A 4 14.55 35.10 21.08
CA GLY A 4 14.58 34.43 22.37
C GLY A 4 13.17 34.32 22.93
N LEU A 5 12.67 33.09 23.12
CA LEU A 5 11.37 32.82 23.74
C LEU A 5 11.22 33.58 25.07
N THR A 6 10.13 34.32 25.22
CA THR A 6 9.72 35.00 26.45
C THR A 6 9.54 33.99 27.60
N ARG A 7 9.59 34.46 28.86
CA ARG A 7 9.40 33.57 30.04
C ARG A 7 8.07 32.81 29.98
N GLN A 8 7.02 33.44 29.45
CA GLN A 8 5.69 32.84 29.33
C GLN A 8 5.65 31.77 28.23
N GLU A 9 6.29 32.02 27.08
CA GLU A 9 6.45 31.03 26.01
C GLU A 9 7.28 29.82 26.46
N ARG A 10 8.36 30.03 27.22
CA ARG A 10 9.16 28.93 27.80
C ARG A 10 8.37 28.10 28.82
N ARG A 11 7.41 28.71 29.54
CA ARG A 11 6.52 27.99 30.45
C ARG A 11 5.49 27.17 29.66
N ARG A 12 4.89 27.75 28.62
CA ARG A 12 3.94 27.06 27.73
C ARG A 12 4.61 25.90 26.98
N LEU A 13 5.81 26.09 26.46
CA LEU A 13 6.59 25.03 25.80
C LEU A 13 6.90 23.88 26.77
N ARG A 14 7.33 24.18 28.01
CA ARG A 14 7.59 23.15 29.02
C ARG A 14 6.34 22.36 29.39
N ILE A 15 5.21 23.03 29.58
CA ILE A 15 3.93 22.37 29.86
C ILE A 15 3.51 21.51 28.66
N GLY A 16 3.58 22.05 27.44
CA GLY A 16 3.29 21.29 26.22
C GLY A 16 4.19 20.07 26.04
N LEU A 17 5.49 20.20 26.31
CA LEU A 17 6.45 19.08 26.28
C LEU A 17 6.15 18.04 27.35
N LEU A 18 5.74 18.44 28.56
CA LEU A 18 5.34 17.50 29.61
C LEU A 18 4.10 16.69 29.21
N PHE A 19 3.12 17.32 28.56
CA PHE A 19 1.96 16.62 28.00
C PHE A 19 2.32 15.70 26.82
N ALA A 20 3.29 16.09 25.99
CA ALA A 20 3.77 15.28 24.89
C ALA A 20 4.73 14.16 25.33
N LEU A 21 5.28 14.23 26.55
CA LEU A 21 6.35 13.35 27.04
C LEU A 21 5.99 11.86 26.98
N PRO A 22 4.78 11.42 27.36
CA PRO A 22 4.40 10.01 27.23
C PRO A 22 4.43 9.52 25.77
N TRP A 23 3.97 10.35 24.83
CA TRP A 23 4.00 10.02 23.40
C TRP A 23 5.43 10.02 22.85
N ILE A 24 6.25 11.03 23.20
CA ILE A 24 7.65 11.13 22.79
C ILE A 24 8.44 9.93 23.31
N PHE A 25 8.23 9.56 24.58
CA PHE A 25 8.88 8.40 25.18
C PHE A 25 8.48 7.11 24.46
N GLY A 26 7.18 6.90 24.23
CA GLY A 26 6.69 5.74 23.49
C GLY A 26 7.28 5.67 22.07
N PHE A 27 7.28 6.78 21.34
CA PHE A 27 7.85 6.86 19.99
C PHE A 27 9.37 6.61 19.99
N ALA A 28 10.11 7.22 20.91
CA ALA A 28 11.56 7.03 21.00
C ALA A 28 11.92 5.58 21.36
N SER A 29 11.25 5.00 22.35
CA SER A 29 11.55 3.66 22.86
C SER A 29 11.06 2.53 21.95
N PHE A 30 9.89 2.67 21.32
CA PHE A 30 9.27 1.59 20.53
C PHE A 30 9.36 1.80 19.01
N THR A 31 9.78 2.97 18.54
CA THR A 31 9.97 3.23 17.09
C THR A 31 11.41 3.59 16.77
N ILE A 32 11.94 4.68 17.31
CA ILE A 32 13.30 5.14 16.96
C ILE A 32 14.35 4.13 17.39
N PHE A 33 14.29 3.65 18.63
CA PHE A 33 15.29 2.74 19.18
C PHE A 33 15.37 1.42 18.38
N PRO A 34 14.27 0.67 18.12
CA PRO A 34 14.33 -0.54 17.30
C PRO A 34 14.81 -0.29 15.87
N VAL A 35 14.41 0.83 15.24
CA VAL A 35 14.88 1.19 13.90
C VAL A 35 16.38 1.45 13.90
N ALA A 36 16.89 2.26 14.81
CA ALA A 36 18.32 2.52 14.95
C ALA A 36 19.11 1.24 15.27
N TYR A 37 18.55 0.38 16.12
CA TYR A 37 19.16 -0.90 16.45
C TYR A 37 19.18 -1.87 15.26
N SER A 38 18.13 -1.87 14.42
CA SER A 38 18.11 -2.65 13.16
C SER A 38 19.19 -2.18 12.18
N PHE A 39 19.50 -0.87 12.13
CA PHE A 39 20.61 -0.35 11.33
C PHE A 39 21.95 -0.84 11.84
N TYR A 40 22.12 -0.91 13.16
CA TYR A 40 23.29 -1.54 13.72
C TYR A 40 23.35 -3.02 13.29
N TYR A 41 22.26 -3.78 13.38
CA TYR A 41 22.22 -5.18 12.92
C TYR A 41 22.59 -5.35 11.45
N SER A 42 22.14 -4.47 10.55
CA SER A 42 22.43 -4.61 9.11
C SER A 42 23.93 -4.56 8.77
N LEU A 43 24.74 -3.98 9.65
CA LEU A 43 26.21 -3.85 9.49
C LEU A 43 27.01 -4.96 10.19
N ASN A 44 26.31 -5.90 10.82
CA ASN A 44 26.89 -7.02 11.57
C ASN A 44 26.50 -8.37 10.96
N VAL A 45 27.14 -9.46 11.40
CA VAL A 45 26.80 -10.84 11.06
C VAL A 45 26.89 -11.71 12.32
N PHE A 46 26.08 -12.77 12.37
CA PHE A 46 26.28 -13.88 13.29
C PHE A 46 27.26 -14.87 12.68
N THR A 47 28.39 -15.10 13.34
CA THR A 47 29.36 -16.14 12.96
C THR A 47 28.82 -17.54 13.24
N THR A 48 28.08 -17.71 14.33
CA THR A 48 27.38 -18.95 14.71
C THR A 48 26.22 -18.60 15.64
N PHE A 49 25.18 -19.45 15.70
CA PHE A 49 24.05 -19.26 16.60
C PHE A 49 24.54 -19.12 18.05
N GLY A 50 24.17 -18.02 18.72
CA GLY A 50 24.59 -17.73 20.10
C GLY A 50 25.94 -17.01 20.27
N GLN A 51 26.65 -16.68 19.20
CA GLN A 51 27.86 -15.85 19.26
C GLN A 51 27.56 -14.34 19.16
N PRO A 52 28.45 -13.47 19.70
CA PRO A 52 28.27 -12.03 19.62
C PRO A 52 28.27 -11.53 18.16
N LEU A 53 27.62 -10.39 17.94
CA LEU A 53 27.60 -9.71 16.64
C LEU A 53 29.02 -9.31 16.24
N HIS A 54 29.42 -9.70 15.03
CA HIS A 54 30.67 -9.27 14.42
C HIS A 54 30.39 -8.19 13.38
N TRP A 55 31.09 -7.05 13.49
CA TRP A 55 30.98 -5.97 12.53
C TRP A 55 31.63 -6.36 11.20
N VAL A 56 30.86 -6.29 10.13
CA VAL A 56 31.29 -6.67 8.78
C VAL A 56 31.05 -5.56 7.74
N GLY A 57 30.56 -4.40 8.19
CA GLY A 57 30.28 -3.25 7.33
C GLY A 57 29.18 -3.57 6.31
N LEU A 58 29.45 -3.38 5.03
CA LEU A 58 28.45 -3.51 3.96
C LEU A 58 28.33 -4.92 3.36
N SER A 59 28.93 -5.95 3.95
CA SER A 59 28.96 -7.29 3.36
C SER A 59 27.56 -7.90 3.14
N ASN A 60 26.61 -7.66 4.05
CA ASN A 60 25.22 -8.10 3.90
C ASN A 60 24.55 -7.50 2.65
N TYR A 61 24.86 -6.24 2.33
CA TYR A 61 24.33 -5.56 1.15
C TYR A 61 24.92 -6.14 -0.14
N VAL A 62 26.21 -6.47 -0.14
CA VAL A 62 26.86 -7.16 -1.28
C VAL A 62 26.26 -8.55 -1.47
N LYS A 63 26.08 -9.32 -0.40
CA LYS A 63 25.44 -10.63 -0.46
C LYS A 63 24.04 -10.54 -1.07
N LEU A 64 23.27 -9.54 -0.67
CA LEU A 64 21.90 -9.32 -1.09
C LEU A 64 21.78 -8.94 -2.57
N VAL A 65 22.71 -8.13 -3.11
CA VAL A 65 22.73 -7.81 -4.54
C VAL A 65 23.06 -9.03 -5.41
N ASN A 66 23.78 -10.02 -4.86
CA ASN A 66 24.11 -11.27 -5.54
C ASN A 66 23.11 -12.41 -5.24
N ASP A 67 21.99 -12.10 -4.58
CA ASP A 67 20.93 -13.07 -4.26
C ASP A 67 19.85 -13.03 -5.33
N ASP A 68 19.64 -14.13 -6.06
CA ASP A 68 18.63 -14.20 -7.12
C ASP A 68 17.21 -14.03 -6.55
N LEU A 69 16.93 -14.57 -5.36
CA LEU A 69 15.62 -14.46 -4.73
C LEU A 69 15.32 -13.03 -4.27
N PHE A 70 16.35 -12.24 -3.97
CA PHE A 70 16.18 -10.81 -3.71
C PHE A 70 15.60 -10.09 -4.93
N TRP A 71 16.13 -10.35 -6.13
CA TRP A 71 15.63 -9.71 -7.35
C TRP A 71 14.26 -10.23 -7.77
N VAL A 72 14.02 -11.53 -7.62
CA VAL A 72 12.68 -12.13 -7.86
C VAL A 72 11.65 -11.49 -6.93
N SER A 73 11.96 -11.38 -5.64
CA SER A 73 11.01 -10.82 -4.67
C SER A 73 10.77 -9.33 -4.83
N LEU A 74 11.80 -8.57 -5.21
CA LEU A 74 11.68 -7.17 -5.58
C LEU A 74 10.81 -7.00 -6.83
N TYR A 75 11.03 -7.81 -7.87
CA TYR A 75 10.24 -7.77 -9.10
C TYR A 75 8.76 -8.07 -8.84
N ASN A 76 8.45 -9.12 -8.07
CA ASN A 76 7.08 -9.47 -7.72
C ASN A 76 6.40 -8.35 -6.93
N THR A 77 7.13 -7.70 -6.03
CA THR A 77 6.60 -6.59 -5.23
C THR A 77 6.35 -5.37 -6.12
N LEU A 78 7.29 -5.03 -7.00
CA LEU A 78 7.12 -3.95 -7.97
C LEU A 78 5.96 -4.21 -8.92
N TYR A 79 5.73 -5.46 -9.33
CA TYR A 79 4.55 -5.84 -10.11
C TYR A 79 3.26 -5.48 -9.37
N MET A 80 3.16 -5.80 -8.08
CA MET A 80 1.99 -5.44 -7.26
C MET A 80 1.85 -3.93 -7.07
N VAL A 81 2.96 -3.23 -6.86
CA VAL A 81 2.99 -1.76 -6.72
C VAL A 81 2.53 -1.07 -8.01
N VAL A 82 2.99 -1.53 -9.18
CA VAL A 82 2.65 -0.88 -10.46
C VAL A 82 1.26 -1.30 -10.93
N PHE A 83 1.00 -2.60 -11.06
CA PHE A 83 -0.25 -3.08 -11.65
C PHE A 83 -1.38 -3.16 -10.62
N GLY A 84 -1.10 -3.71 -9.44
CA GLY A 84 -2.12 -3.89 -8.39
C GLY A 84 -2.67 -2.55 -7.90
N VAL A 85 -1.79 -1.62 -7.51
CA VAL A 85 -2.20 -0.29 -7.01
C VAL A 85 -2.88 0.53 -8.11
N SER A 86 -2.33 0.56 -9.33
CA SER A 86 -2.94 1.32 -10.43
C SER A 86 -4.33 0.78 -10.77
N PHE A 87 -4.49 -0.54 -10.85
CA PHE A 87 -5.78 -1.17 -11.10
C PHE A 87 -6.79 -0.84 -10.00
N HIS A 88 -6.38 -0.95 -8.73
CA HIS A 88 -7.23 -0.63 -7.58
C HIS A 88 -7.71 0.82 -7.60
N ILE A 89 -6.82 1.78 -7.87
CA ILE A 89 -7.17 3.21 -7.92
C ILE A 89 -8.09 3.53 -9.09
N VAL A 90 -7.76 3.03 -10.29
CA VAL A 90 -8.59 3.24 -11.48
C VAL A 90 -10.00 2.70 -11.25
N LEU A 91 -10.10 1.48 -10.72
CA LEU A 91 -11.38 0.87 -10.42
C LEU A 91 -12.15 1.65 -9.35
N ALA A 92 -11.48 2.16 -8.32
CA ALA A 92 -12.11 2.93 -7.25
C ALA A 92 -12.65 4.28 -7.76
N ILE A 93 -11.91 4.94 -8.67
CA ILE A 93 -12.39 6.16 -9.35
C ILE A 93 -13.61 5.85 -10.22
N VAL A 94 -13.56 4.79 -11.02
CA VAL A 94 -14.68 4.38 -11.89
C VAL A 94 -15.93 4.08 -11.06
N LEU A 95 -15.81 3.27 -10.02
CA LEU A 95 -16.91 2.97 -9.11
C LEU A 95 -17.41 4.22 -8.37
N GLY A 96 -16.50 5.11 -7.97
CA GLY A 96 -16.83 6.38 -7.34
C GLY A 96 -17.68 7.26 -8.25
N LEU A 97 -17.30 7.40 -9.52
CA LEU A 97 -18.06 8.15 -10.51
C LEU A 97 -19.45 7.55 -10.76
N LEU A 98 -19.57 6.22 -10.79
CA LEU A 98 -20.86 5.54 -10.95
C LEU A 98 -21.78 5.76 -9.74
N LEU A 99 -21.23 5.68 -8.53
CA LEU A 99 -21.99 5.82 -7.29
C LEU A 99 -22.23 7.27 -6.84
N ASN A 100 -21.52 8.24 -7.44
CA ASN A 100 -21.76 9.66 -7.22
C ASN A 100 -22.97 10.20 -8.00
N GLN A 101 -23.62 9.37 -8.82
CA GLN A 101 -24.88 9.73 -9.45
C GLN A 101 -26.00 9.75 -8.39
N ASN A 102 -27.06 10.53 -8.61
CA ASN A 102 -28.26 10.60 -7.77
C ASN A 102 -29.06 9.28 -7.81
N LEU A 103 -28.45 8.18 -7.39
CA LEU A 103 -29.06 6.86 -7.34
C LEU A 103 -29.93 6.75 -6.08
N ARG A 104 -31.10 6.14 -6.21
CA ARG A 104 -31.89 5.76 -5.04
C ARG A 104 -31.17 4.63 -4.31
N GLY A 105 -30.88 4.79 -3.01
CA GLY A 105 -30.24 3.76 -2.19
C GLY A 105 -28.71 3.81 -2.12
N VAL A 106 -28.05 4.94 -2.44
CA VAL A 106 -26.59 5.11 -2.33
C VAL A 106 -26.02 4.64 -0.98
N SER A 107 -26.75 4.86 0.12
CA SER A 107 -26.31 4.41 1.46
C SER A 107 -26.13 2.88 1.53
N VAL A 108 -27.03 2.10 0.91
CA VAL A 108 -26.93 0.63 0.91
C VAL A 108 -25.71 0.18 0.10
N TYR A 109 -25.51 0.75 -1.08
CA TYR A 109 -24.34 0.43 -1.90
C TYR A 109 -23.04 0.77 -1.17
N ARG A 110 -22.94 1.95 -0.55
CA ARG A 110 -21.77 2.33 0.27
C ARG A 110 -21.50 1.32 1.37
N THR A 111 -22.54 0.86 2.08
CA THR A 111 -22.40 -0.16 3.13
C THR A 111 -21.90 -1.50 2.55
N VAL A 112 -22.48 -1.98 1.45
CA VAL A 112 -22.08 -3.25 0.82
C VAL A 112 -20.62 -3.23 0.37
N TYR A 113 -20.17 -2.15 -0.27
CA TYR A 113 -18.78 -2.03 -0.70
C TYR A 113 -17.81 -1.85 0.48
N TYR A 114 -18.24 -1.22 1.57
CA TYR A 114 -17.39 -0.92 2.73
C TYR A 114 -17.20 -2.10 3.69
N ILE A 115 -18.22 -2.96 3.86
CA ILE A 115 -18.18 -4.12 4.77
C ILE A 115 -16.91 -4.98 4.59
N PRO A 116 -16.51 -5.36 3.36
CA PRO A 116 -15.29 -6.15 3.14
C PRO A 116 -14.01 -5.53 3.71
N THR A 117 -13.89 -4.20 3.73
CA THR A 117 -12.70 -3.49 4.23
C THR A 117 -12.51 -3.66 5.74
N ILE A 118 -13.57 -3.99 6.48
CA ILE A 118 -13.51 -4.20 7.93
C ILE A 118 -13.01 -5.61 8.27
N VAL A 119 -13.08 -6.56 7.32
CA VAL A 119 -12.68 -7.95 7.55
C VAL A 119 -11.15 -8.04 7.68
N PRO A 120 -10.62 -8.68 8.74
CA PRO A 120 -9.18 -8.84 8.91
C PRO A 120 -8.54 -9.54 7.70
N ILE A 121 -7.38 -9.04 7.24
CA ILE A 121 -6.72 -9.56 6.04
C ILE A 121 -6.43 -11.06 6.10
N VAL A 122 -6.17 -11.61 7.29
CA VAL A 122 -5.96 -13.04 7.52
C VAL A 122 -7.23 -13.82 7.19
N ALA A 123 -8.38 -13.40 7.73
CA ALA A 123 -9.67 -14.04 7.47
C ALA A 123 -10.06 -13.91 5.99
N THR A 124 -9.83 -12.74 5.40
CA THR A 124 -10.01 -12.50 3.97
C THR A 124 -9.17 -13.46 3.13
N SER A 125 -7.90 -13.65 3.48
CA SER A 125 -7.00 -14.58 2.78
C SER A 125 -7.51 -16.00 2.82
N VAL A 126 -7.98 -16.47 3.98
CA VAL A 126 -8.56 -17.82 4.13
C VAL A 126 -9.84 -17.99 3.32
N LEU A 127 -10.74 -17.01 3.36
CA LEU A 127 -11.96 -17.04 2.56
C LEU A 127 -11.64 -17.15 1.07
N TRP A 128 -10.70 -16.33 0.58
CA TRP A 128 -10.34 -16.33 -0.83
C TRP A 128 -9.58 -17.59 -1.27
N MET A 129 -8.88 -18.30 -0.37
CA MET A 129 -8.36 -19.63 -0.70
C MET A 129 -9.47 -20.63 -1.05
N TRP A 130 -10.63 -20.56 -0.38
CA TRP A 130 -11.78 -21.39 -0.74
C TRP A 130 -12.42 -20.94 -2.04
N VAL A 131 -12.55 -19.63 -2.26
CA VAL A 131 -13.11 -19.08 -3.50
C VAL A 131 -12.27 -19.46 -4.72
N PHE A 132 -10.94 -19.42 -4.58
CA PHE A 132 -9.97 -19.75 -5.62
C PHE A 132 -9.62 -21.24 -5.71
N ASN A 133 -10.25 -22.10 -4.89
CA ASN A 133 -9.94 -23.52 -4.92
C ASN A 133 -10.29 -24.11 -6.31
N PRO A 134 -9.38 -24.87 -6.94
CA PRO A 134 -9.60 -25.36 -8.29
C PRO A 134 -10.71 -26.43 -8.38
N GLU A 135 -10.93 -27.21 -7.31
CA GLU A 135 -11.84 -28.35 -7.28
C GLU A 135 -13.26 -27.97 -6.85
N PHE A 136 -13.39 -27.16 -5.80
CA PHE A 136 -14.69 -26.79 -5.22
C PHE A 136 -14.92 -25.27 -5.10
N GLY A 137 -14.03 -24.46 -5.66
CA GLY A 137 -14.10 -23.01 -5.53
C GLY A 137 -15.31 -22.42 -6.25
N LEU A 138 -15.86 -21.35 -5.69
CA LEU A 138 -17.03 -20.65 -6.22
C LEU A 138 -16.79 -20.12 -7.64
N ILE A 139 -15.58 -19.60 -7.91
CA ILE A 139 -15.27 -19.05 -9.23
C ILE A 139 -15.22 -20.16 -10.28
N ASN A 140 -14.54 -21.27 -9.99
CA ASN A 140 -14.46 -22.39 -10.93
C ASN A 140 -15.82 -23.07 -11.12
N SER A 141 -16.63 -23.16 -10.07
CA SER A 141 -18.00 -23.65 -10.15
C SER A 141 -18.90 -22.75 -11.02
N ALA A 142 -18.69 -21.43 -11.01
CA ALA A 142 -19.41 -20.52 -11.89
C ALA A 142 -18.93 -20.62 -13.35
N LEU A 143 -17.62 -20.83 -13.57
CA LEU A 143 -17.06 -21.04 -14.91
C LEU A 143 -17.50 -22.37 -15.53
N SER A 144 -17.68 -23.42 -14.73
CA SER A 144 -18.12 -24.72 -15.24
C SER A 144 -19.57 -24.70 -15.76
N VAL A 145 -20.42 -23.78 -15.29
CA VAL A 145 -21.79 -23.59 -15.82
C VAL A 145 -21.78 -23.21 -17.31
N ILE A 146 -20.73 -22.53 -17.76
CA ILE A 146 -20.51 -22.16 -19.17
C ILE A 146 -19.48 -23.06 -19.85
N ASP A 147 -19.24 -24.25 -19.30
CA ASP A 147 -18.32 -25.29 -19.80
C ASP A 147 -16.84 -24.85 -19.90
N VAL A 148 -16.45 -23.85 -19.09
CA VAL A 148 -15.06 -23.39 -18.99
C VAL A 148 -14.38 -24.10 -17.83
N HIS A 149 -13.32 -24.85 -18.13
CA HIS A 149 -12.46 -25.44 -17.10
C HIS A 149 -11.69 -24.34 -16.39
N GLY A 150 -12.04 -24.09 -15.13
CA GLY A 150 -11.46 -23.00 -14.35
C GLY A 150 -9.98 -23.22 -14.06
N PRO A 151 -9.16 -22.15 -14.10
CA PRO A 151 -7.72 -22.29 -13.93
C PRO A 151 -7.32 -22.55 -12.47
N GLY A 152 -6.06 -22.94 -12.26
CA GLY A 152 -5.45 -22.98 -10.94
C GLY A 152 -5.04 -21.58 -10.47
N TRP A 153 -5.98 -20.78 -9.99
CA TRP A 153 -5.77 -19.36 -9.62
C TRP A 153 -4.50 -19.10 -8.78
N LEU A 154 -4.24 -19.93 -7.77
CA LEU A 154 -3.09 -19.81 -6.87
C LEU A 154 -1.95 -20.78 -7.18
N THR A 155 -2.15 -21.75 -8.08
CA THR A 155 -1.18 -22.80 -8.41
C THR A 155 -0.54 -22.63 -9.78
N ASP A 156 -1.07 -21.73 -10.61
CA ASP A 156 -0.51 -21.32 -11.90
C ASP A 156 0.43 -20.10 -11.71
N PRO A 157 1.71 -20.16 -12.11
CA PRO A 157 2.66 -19.05 -12.04
C PRO A 157 2.22 -17.77 -12.75
N VAL A 158 1.39 -17.86 -13.79
CA VAL A 158 0.90 -16.71 -14.54
C VAL A 158 -0.26 -16.03 -13.80
N LEU A 159 -1.10 -16.81 -13.12
CA LEU A 159 -2.35 -16.32 -12.51
C LEU A 159 -2.22 -16.00 -11.02
N SER A 160 -1.19 -16.50 -10.34
CA SER A 160 -1.00 -16.31 -8.89
C SER A 160 -1.04 -14.83 -8.48
N LYS A 161 -0.26 -13.97 -9.14
CA LYS A 161 -0.24 -12.51 -8.89
C LYS A 161 -1.56 -11.82 -9.27
N PRO A 162 -2.13 -12.00 -10.48
CA PRO A 162 -3.45 -11.49 -10.81
C PRO A 162 -4.55 -11.89 -9.83
N SER A 163 -4.52 -13.13 -9.32
CA SER A 163 -5.49 -13.61 -8.32
C SER A 163 -5.40 -12.84 -7.01
N LEU A 164 -4.19 -12.50 -6.57
CA LEU A 164 -4.00 -11.65 -5.39
C LEU A 164 -4.45 -10.21 -5.62
N ILE A 165 -4.30 -9.67 -6.85
CA ILE A 165 -4.85 -8.36 -7.22
C ILE A 165 -6.39 -8.39 -7.17
N LEU A 166 -7.00 -9.43 -7.73
CA LEU A 166 -8.46 -9.61 -7.73
C LEU A 166 -9.02 -9.70 -6.30
N MET A 167 -8.34 -10.44 -5.42
CA MET A 167 -8.65 -10.48 -3.99
C MET A 167 -8.54 -9.08 -3.36
N GLY A 168 -7.48 -8.33 -3.67
CA GLY A 168 -7.26 -6.98 -3.12
C GLY A 168 -8.42 -6.02 -3.43
N VAL A 169 -8.95 -6.10 -4.66
CA VAL A 169 -10.13 -5.32 -5.10
C VAL A 169 -11.36 -5.58 -4.25
N TRP A 170 -11.50 -6.74 -3.61
CA TRP A 170 -12.62 -6.98 -2.72
C TRP A 170 -12.70 -5.98 -1.56
N THR A 171 -11.55 -5.45 -1.14
CA THR A 171 -11.44 -4.46 -0.04
C THR A 171 -11.47 -3.01 -0.50
N ILE A 172 -11.90 -2.74 -1.74
CA ILE A 172 -11.92 -1.40 -2.37
C ILE A 172 -12.81 -0.36 -1.68
N GLY A 173 -13.73 -0.79 -0.81
CA GLY A 173 -14.69 0.07 -0.12
C GLY A 173 -14.09 1.28 0.58
N GLY A 174 -12.97 1.10 1.30
CA GLY A 174 -12.29 2.20 1.98
C GLY A 174 -11.83 3.30 1.02
N THR A 175 -11.12 2.93 -0.04
CA THR A 175 -10.66 3.84 -1.09
C THR A 175 -11.83 4.49 -1.83
N LEU A 176 -12.88 3.73 -2.11
CA LEU A 176 -14.09 4.20 -2.76
C LEU A 176 -14.81 5.29 -1.93
N VAL A 177 -14.93 5.11 -0.62
CA VAL A 177 -15.54 6.12 0.28
C VAL A 177 -14.74 7.41 0.28
N ILE A 178 -13.40 7.33 0.27
CA ILE A 178 -12.53 8.50 0.17
C ILE A 178 -12.76 9.23 -1.16
N PHE A 179 -12.82 8.52 -2.28
CA PHE A 179 -13.12 9.14 -3.58
C PHE A 179 -14.52 9.74 -3.65
N LEU A 180 -15.52 9.09 -3.05
CA LEU A 180 -16.87 9.64 -2.99
C LEU A 180 -16.92 10.94 -2.18
N ALA A 181 -16.22 11.02 -1.05
CA ALA A 181 -16.12 12.28 -0.30
C ALA A 181 -15.49 13.38 -1.16
N GLY A 182 -14.35 13.08 -1.80
CA GLY A 182 -13.70 14.04 -2.70
C GLY A 182 -14.54 14.45 -3.91
N LEU A 183 -15.36 13.55 -4.46
CA LEU A 183 -16.30 13.86 -5.54
C LEU A 183 -17.44 14.77 -5.10
N GLN A 184 -17.90 14.61 -3.85
CA GLN A 184 -18.97 15.40 -3.26
C GLN A 184 -18.51 16.80 -2.85
N ASP A 185 -17.22 16.97 -2.57
CA ASP A 185 -16.62 18.27 -2.24
C ASP A 185 -16.45 19.19 -3.47
N ILE A 186 -16.54 18.65 -4.70
CA ILE A 186 -16.40 19.45 -5.92
C ILE A 186 -17.58 20.43 -6.05
N PRO A 187 -17.35 21.75 -6.13
CA PRO A 187 -18.42 22.72 -6.23
C PRO A 187 -19.29 22.53 -7.48
N GLN A 188 -20.61 22.51 -7.29
CA GLN A 188 -21.59 22.28 -8.37
C GLN A 188 -21.47 23.30 -9.52
N HIS A 189 -21.11 24.55 -9.22
CA HIS A 189 -21.01 25.62 -10.22
C HIS A 189 -19.96 25.35 -11.31
N LEU A 190 -18.92 24.54 -11.03
CA LEU A 190 -17.94 24.14 -12.05
C LEU A 190 -18.56 23.21 -13.08
N PHE A 191 -19.46 22.32 -12.66
CA PHE A 191 -20.20 21.45 -13.57
C PHE A 191 -21.21 22.25 -14.40
N ASP A 192 -21.88 23.23 -13.79
CA ASP A 192 -22.87 24.07 -14.47
C ASP A 192 -22.20 24.96 -15.54
N ALA A 193 -21.07 25.59 -15.20
CA ALA A 193 -20.27 26.34 -16.16
C ALA A 193 -19.80 25.47 -17.33
N ALA A 194 -19.27 24.27 -17.06
CA ALA A 194 -18.86 23.35 -18.11
C ALA A 194 -20.03 22.91 -19.01
N MET A 195 -21.25 22.77 -18.46
CA MET A 195 -22.44 22.46 -19.26
C MET A 195 -22.86 23.62 -20.16
N ILE A 196 -22.74 24.86 -19.69
CA ILE A 196 -23.00 26.07 -20.50
C ILE A 196 -21.99 26.16 -21.67
N ASP A 197 -20.73 25.80 -21.43
CA ASP A 197 -19.67 25.76 -22.45
C ASP A 197 -19.79 24.56 -23.42
N GLY A 198 -20.84 23.75 -23.31
CA GLY A 198 -21.09 22.61 -24.19
C GLY A 198 -20.23 21.38 -23.89
N ALA A 199 -19.63 21.29 -22.69
CA ALA A 199 -18.76 20.17 -22.35
C ALA A 199 -19.54 18.87 -22.15
N GLY A 200 -19.20 17.85 -22.95
CA GLY A 200 -19.74 16.50 -22.82
C GLY A 200 -19.32 15.80 -21.52
N ALA A 201 -19.92 14.64 -21.21
CA ALA A 201 -19.63 13.90 -19.98
C ALA A 201 -18.13 13.56 -19.82
N LEU A 202 -17.47 13.11 -20.90
CA LEU A 202 -16.06 12.75 -20.88
C LEU A 202 -15.15 13.97 -20.73
N GLN A 203 -15.56 15.12 -21.29
CA GLN A 203 -14.84 16.39 -21.14
C GLN A 203 -14.94 16.90 -19.70
N ARG A 204 -16.13 16.80 -19.07
CA ARG A 204 -16.30 17.15 -17.65
C ARG A 204 -15.46 16.26 -16.73
N ILE A 205 -15.42 14.95 -16.99
CA ILE A 205 -14.56 14.03 -16.22
C ILE A 205 -13.08 14.44 -16.34
N ARG A 206 -12.60 14.67 -17.58
CA ARG A 206 -11.19 14.97 -17.83
C ARG A 206 -10.77 16.35 -17.34
N ASN A 207 -11.61 17.36 -17.50
CA ASN A 207 -11.25 18.76 -17.32
C ASN A 207 -11.75 19.37 -16.00
N VAL A 208 -12.74 18.76 -15.34
CA VAL A 208 -13.26 19.23 -14.04
C VAL A 208 -13.02 18.19 -12.96
N THR A 209 -13.53 16.97 -13.15
CA THR A 209 -13.54 15.96 -12.08
C THR A 209 -12.14 15.45 -11.72
N LEU A 210 -11.34 15.00 -12.69
CA LEU A 210 -10.01 14.46 -12.43
C LEU A 210 -9.03 15.51 -11.86
N PRO A 211 -9.00 16.76 -12.35
CA PRO A 211 -8.18 17.81 -11.76
C PRO A 211 -8.56 18.12 -10.32
N MET A 212 -9.86 18.26 -10.01
CA MET A 212 -10.33 18.55 -8.65
C MET A 212 -10.11 17.36 -7.70
N LEU A 213 -10.18 16.13 -8.19
CA LEU A 213 -9.86 14.93 -7.42
C LEU A 213 -8.36 14.68 -7.26
N SER A 214 -7.49 15.43 -7.95
CA SER A 214 -6.05 15.14 -7.98
C SER A 214 -5.39 15.03 -6.60
N PRO A 215 -5.74 15.81 -5.55
CA PRO A 215 -5.16 15.62 -4.21
C PRO A 215 -5.57 14.30 -3.58
N VAL A 216 -6.83 13.88 -3.80
CA VAL A 216 -7.38 12.63 -3.28
C VAL A 216 -6.77 11.43 -4.01
N ILE A 217 -6.61 11.52 -5.34
CA ILE A 217 -5.90 10.52 -6.14
C ILE A 217 -4.46 10.40 -5.65
N PHE A 218 -3.76 11.52 -5.49
CA PHE A 218 -2.37 11.55 -5.06
C PHE A 218 -2.16 10.92 -3.69
N PHE A 219 -3.00 11.25 -2.70
CA PHE A 219 -2.98 10.63 -1.38
C PHE A 219 -3.16 9.10 -1.48
N ASN A 220 -4.14 8.63 -2.24
CA ASN A 220 -4.39 7.20 -2.41
C ASN A 220 -3.28 6.48 -3.20
N VAL A 221 -2.63 7.15 -4.16
CA VAL A 221 -1.45 6.62 -4.85
C VAL A 221 -0.32 6.40 -3.86
N ILE A 222 0.02 7.38 -3.02
CA ILE A 222 1.09 7.23 -2.03
C ILE A 222 0.77 6.10 -1.06
N MET A 223 -0.43 6.12 -0.46
CA MET A 223 -0.85 5.11 0.51
C MET A 223 -0.88 3.71 -0.12
N GLY A 224 -1.35 3.61 -1.37
CA GLY A 224 -1.40 2.37 -2.13
C GLY A 224 0.00 1.84 -2.46
N VAL A 225 0.92 2.70 -2.90
CA VAL A 225 2.31 2.32 -3.18
C VAL A 225 3.02 1.82 -1.93
N ILE A 226 2.90 2.54 -0.81
CA ILE A 226 3.45 2.11 0.50
C ILE A 226 2.88 0.74 0.89
N SER A 227 1.56 0.56 0.77
CA SER A 227 0.90 -0.71 1.08
C SER A 227 1.33 -1.84 0.15
N GLY A 228 1.54 -1.55 -1.14
CA GLY A 228 2.00 -2.51 -2.14
C GLY A 228 3.40 -3.04 -1.84
N PHE A 229 4.31 -2.20 -1.34
CA PHE A 229 5.64 -2.63 -0.88
C PHE A 229 5.58 -3.49 0.40
N GLN A 230 4.51 -3.36 1.19
CA GLN A 230 4.31 -4.07 2.45
C GLN A 230 3.44 -5.34 2.31
N ILE A 231 3.17 -5.79 1.09
CA ILE A 231 2.39 -7.01 0.86
C ILE A 231 3.10 -8.22 1.47
N PHE A 232 2.41 -8.90 2.39
CA PHE A 232 3.00 -9.98 3.21
C PHE A 232 1.98 -11.07 3.50
N ALA A 233 0.91 -10.72 4.22
CA ALA A 233 -0.01 -11.70 4.81
C ALA A 233 -0.66 -12.60 3.75
N GLN A 234 -1.01 -12.03 2.60
CA GLN A 234 -1.63 -12.74 1.49
C GLN A 234 -0.70 -13.82 0.93
N ALA A 235 0.56 -13.50 0.68
CA ALA A 235 1.54 -14.49 0.22
C ALA A 235 1.81 -15.54 1.30
N PHE A 236 2.04 -15.11 2.54
CA PHE A 236 2.31 -16.00 3.67
C PHE A 236 1.20 -17.05 3.88
N ILE A 237 -0.06 -16.62 3.81
CA ILE A 237 -1.21 -17.48 4.09
C ILE A 237 -1.61 -18.30 2.87
N MET A 238 -1.72 -17.67 1.70
CA MET A 238 -2.41 -18.28 0.55
C MET A 238 -1.51 -19.14 -0.32
N THR A 239 -0.22 -18.81 -0.39
CA THR A 239 0.68 -19.39 -1.42
C THR A 239 2.06 -19.79 -0.90
N ARG A 240 2.48 -19.26 0.26
CA ARG A 240 3.83 -19.42 0.81
C ARG A 240 4.92 -19.08 -0.21
N GLY A 241 4.70 -18.03 -1.01
CA GLY A 241 5.63 -17.55 -2.03
C GLY A 241 5.49 -18.25 -3.39
N GLY A 242 4.77 -19.37 -3.47
CA GLY A 242 4.60 -20.13 -4.70
C GLY A 242 3.49 -19.64 -5.64
N PRO A 243 3.34 -20.29 -6.80
CA PRO A 243 4.21 -21.34 -7.35
C PRO A 243 5.47 -20.71 -7.97
N LEU A 244 6.59 -21.45 -7.99
CA LEU A 244 7.88 -21.01 -8.59
C LEU A 244 8.29 -19.58 -8.16
N ASP A 245 8.17 -19.29 -6.86
CA ASP A 245 8.49 -17.99 -6.26
C ASP A 245 7.72 -16.79 -6.84
N THR A 246 6.64 -17.01 -7.62
CA THR A 246 5.91 -15.91 -8.29
C THR A 246 5.15 -15.00 -7.34
N THR A 247 4.87 -15.44 -6.11
CA THR A 247 4.28 -14.61 -5.03
C THR A 247 5.24 -14.42 -3.87
N LEU A 248 6.52 -14.77 -4.04
CA LEU A 248 7.56 -14.44 -3.07
C LEU A 248 7.73 -12.92 -3.12
N PHE A 249 7.05 -12.20 -2.23
CA PHE A 249 7.17 -10.75 -2.12
C PHE A 249 8.29 -10.37 -1.17
N TYR A 250 8.81 -9.15 -1.32
CA TYR A 250 9.98 -8.66 -0.60
C TYR A 250 9.79 -8.74 0.93
N ALA A 251 8.65 -8.26 1.43
CA ALA A 251 8.34 -8.30 2.85
C ALA A 251 8.20 -9.74 3.37
N TYR A 252 7.72 -10.67 2.54
CA TYR A 252 7.68 -12.08 2.90
C TYR A 252 9.07 -12.71 2.92
N TYR A 253 9.91 -12.45 1.91
CA TYR A 253 11.29 -12.94 1.90
C TYR A 253 12.12 -12.39 3.06
N LEU A 254 11.92 -11.12 3.42
CA LEU A 254 12.49 -10.50 4.63
C LEU A 254 12.06 -11.26 5.89
N TYR A 255 10.75 -11.57 6.01
CA TYR A 255 10.22 -12.33 7.13
C TYR A 255 10.85 -13.72 7.23
N GLN A 256 10.97 -14.45 6.12
CA GLN A 256 11.62 -15.76 6.11
C GLN A 256 13.06 -15.66 6.62
N ASN A 257 13.82 -14.68 6.14
CA ASN A 257 15.19 -14.46 6.60
C ASN A 257 15.28 -14.10 8.09
N ALA A 258 14.36 -13.27 8.59
CA ALA A 258 14.36 -12.85 9.99
C ALA A 258 13.92 -13.97 10.95
N PHE A 259 12.81 -14.64 10.64
CA PHE A 259 12.06 -15.45 11.60
C PHE A 259 12.04 -16.95 11.27
N GLU A 260 12.30 -17.36 10.03
CA GLU A 260 12.39 -18.78 9.66
C GLU A 260 13.86 -19.23 9.58
N PHE A 261 14.72 -18.44 8.92
CA PHE A 261 16.14 -18.72 8.78
C PHE A 261 17.01 -18.10 9.87
N PHE A 262 16.42 -17.27 10.74
CA PHE A 262 17.09 -16.61 11.87
C PHE A 262 18.34 -15.77 11.47
N GLN A 263 18.37 -15.27 10.23
CA GLN A 263 19.40 -14.37 9.71
C GLN A 263 19.02 -12.91 9.96
N MET A 264 18.79 -12.53 11.23
CA MET A 264 18.38 -11.17 11.61
C MET A 264 19.26 -10.03 11.04
N PRO A 265 20.61 -10.14 11.00
CA PRO A 265 21.45 -9.10 10.42
C PRO A 265 21.23 -8.93 8.91
N TYR A 266 21.07 -10.04 8.18
CA TYR A 266 20.75 -10.04 6.76
C TYR A 266 19.35 -9.46 6.48
N ALA A 267 18.35 -9.89 7.23
CA ALA A 267 16.99 -9.37 7.13
C ALA A 267 16.91 -7.87 7.49
N SER A 268 17.73 -7.40 8.43
CA SER A 268 17.84 -5.99 8.76
C SER A 268 18.41 -5.18 7.58
N ALA A 269 19.40 -5.72 6.85
CA ALA A 269 19.89 -5.09 5.63
C ALA A 269 18.80 -5.00 4.55
N MET A 270 17.99 -6.06 4.39
CA MET A 270 16.80 -6.03 3.52
C MET A 270 15.82 -4.93 3.93
N ALA A 271 15.50 -4.81 5.23
CA ALA A 271 14.58 -3.79 5.74
C ALA A 271 15.02 -2.36 5.37
N TRP A 272 16.32 -2.07 5.49
CA TRP A 272 16.89 -0.77 5.14
C TRP A 272 16.85 -0.49 3.65
N ILE A 273 17.09 -1.49 2.80
CA ILE A 273 16.96 -1.33 1.35
C ILE A 273 15.51 -1.07 0.98
N LEU A 274 14.55 -1.82 1.53
CA LEU A 274 13.13 -1.58 1.30
C LEU A 274 12.72 -0.16 1.72
N PHE A 275 13.19 0.29 2.89
CA PHE A 275 12.96 1.67 3.35
C PHE A 275 13.46 2.70 2.33
N LEU A 276 14.69 2.54 1.82
CA LEU A 276 15.25 3.44 0.81
C LEU A 276 14.48 3.40 -0.51
N VAL A 277 14.02 2.22 -0.95
CA VAL A 277 13.22 2.05 -2.17
C VAL A 277 11.84 2.72 -2.02
N VAL A 278 11.16 2.50 -0.89
CA VAL A 278 9.86 3.12 -0.60
C VAL A 278 10.00 4.63 -0.50
N MET A 279 11.01 5.12 0.22
CA MET A 279 11.31 6.54 0.35
C MET A 279 11.62 7.17 -1.02
N GLY A 280 12.49 6.55 -1.81
CA GLY A 280 12.85 7.01 -3.15
C GLY A 280 11.64 7.09 -4.08
N THR A 281 10.82 6.03 -4.10
CA THR A 281 9.60 5.97 -4.92
C THR A 281 8.59 7.04 -4.48
N THR A 282 8.41 7.21 -3.16
CA THR A 282 7.53 8.24 -2.60
C THR A 282 8.01 9.64 -2.97
N LEU A 283 9.31 9.92 -2.86
CA LEU A 283 9.90 11.21 -3.26
C LEU A 283 9.73 11.48 -4.75
N ILE A 284 9.89 10.47 -5.60
CA ILE A 284 9.64 10.58 -7.05
C ILE A 284 8.18 10.96 -7.30
N ILE A 285 7.25 10.26 -6.63
CA ILE A 285 5.81 10.53 -6.72
C ILE A 285 5.52 11.98 -6.30
N PHE A 286 5.99 12.43 -5.14
CA PHE A 286 5.84 13.83 -4.67
C PHE A 286 6.43 14.86 -5.63
N ARG A 287 7.61 14.61 -6.19
CA ARG A 287 8.27 15.54 -7.11
C ARG A 287 7.53 15.62 -8.45
N SER A 288 6.97 14.50 -8.92
CA SER A 288 6.17 14.46 -10.15
C SER A 288 4.79 15.10 -9.99
N SER A 289 4.19 14.96 -8.81
CA SER A 289 2.82 15.42 -8.52
C SER A 289 2.73 16.92 -8.21
N ALA A 290 3.81 17.54 -7.74
CA ALA A 290 3.86 18.98 -7.45
C ALA A 290 3.43 19.87 -8.65
N ARG A 291 3.47 19.35 -9.87
CA ARG A 291 2.97 20.03 -11.07
C ARG A 291 1.50 19.70 -11.40
N LEU A 292 1.02 18.52 -10.99
CA LEU A 292 -0.25 17.91 -11.43
C LEU A 292 -1.37 17.98 -10.38
N VAL A 293 -1.04 18.21 -9.11
CA VAL A 293 -2.03 18.31 -8.02
C VAL A 293 -2.51 19.74 -7.88
N TYR A 294 -3.82 19.92 -7.90
CA TYR A 294 -4.49 21.19 -7.68
C TYR A 294 -4.87 21.31 -6.20
N TYR A 295 -4.30 22.26 -5.49
CA TYR A 295 -4.70 22.60 -4.13
C TYR A 295 -5.61 23.83 -4.19
N GLU A 296 -6.86 23.70 -3.71
CA GLU A 296 -7.74 24.86 -3.50
C GLU A 296 -7.07 25.79 -2.47
N GLY A 297 -6.44 26.87 -2.96
CA GLY A 297 -5.75 27.87 -2.13
C GLY A 297 -4.29 28.16 -2.52
N GLU A 298 -3.68 27.40 -3.43
CA GLU A 298 -2.41 27.80 -4.05
C GLU A 298 -2.70 28.74 -5.24
N GLU A 299 -2.51 30.04 -5.04
CA GLU A 299 -2.36 30.98 -6.16
C GLU A 299 -1.13 30.55 -6.99
N ARG A 300 -1.37 30.07 -8.20
CA ARG A 300 -0.32 29.86 -9.22
C ARG A 300 -0.18 31.08 -10.12
#